data_AF-A0A359H5K8-F1
#
_entry.id   AF-A0A359H5K8-F1
#
_cell.length_a   1.000
_cell.length_b   1.000
_cell.length_c   1.000
_cell.angle_alpha   90.00
_cell.angle_beta   90.00
_cell.angle_gamma   90.00
#
_symmetry.space_group_name_H-M   'P 1'
#
loop_
_entity.id
_entity.type
_entity.pdbx_description
1 polymer ?
#
loop_
_entity_poly.entity_id
_entity_poly.type
_entity_poly.pdbx_seq_one_letter_code
_entity_poly.pdbx_strand_id
1 'polypeptide(L)'
;MGADKKTIIVFSGDLDKAMASFIIANGAAAMGNEVSMFFTFWGLNILRKHESVKLKKGFLESLFGWMMPRGAEKLGLSKMNFGGMGAFMMKTVMRKKNVSTLNELIATAQEMGVKMIACTMAMDVMGIKEEELIDGLEYAGVITYLGEADEANVNLFI
;
A
#
# COMPACT_ATOMS: atom_id res chain seq x y z
N MET A 1 -21.00 -10.29 -19.16
CA MET A 1 -19.82 -10.99 -18.62
C MET A 1 -19.54 -10.31 -17.29
N GLY A 2 -19.54 -11.05 -16.18
CA GLY A 2 -19.26 -10.48 -14.87
C GLY A 2 -17.85 -9.88 -14.84
N ALA A 3 -17.62 -8.87 -14.00
CA ALA A 3 -16.28 -8.37 -13.77
C ALA A 3 -15.43 -9.50 -13.16
N ASP A 4 -14.28 -9.79 -13.78
CA ASP A 4 -13.31 -10.70 -13.19
C ASP A 4 -12.71 -10.05 -11.93
N LYS A 5 -12.46 -10.85 -10.88
CA LYS A 5 -11.85 -10.40 -9.63
C LYS A 5 -10.35 -10.65 -9.61
N LYS A 6 -9.56 -9.66 -9.16
CA LYS A 6 -8.11 -9.77 -8.97
C LYS A 6 -7.75 -9.38 -7.54
N THR A 7 -6.89 -10.16 -6.90
CA THR A 7 -6.39 -9.88 -5.55
C THR A 7 -4.89 -9.69 -5.52
N ILE A 8 -4.44 -8.77 -4.67
CA ILE A 8 -3.01 -8.49 -4.45
C ILE A 8 -2.75 -8.36 -2.95
N ILE A 9 -1.94 -9.24 -2.36
CA ILE A 9 -1.33 -9.01 -1.06
C ILE A 9 -0.15 -8.06 -1.26
N VAL A 10 -0.23 -6.90 -0.62
CA VAL A 10 0.88 -5.94 -0.54
C VAL A 10 1.54 -6.10 0.82
N PHE A 11 2.56 -6.95 0.86
CA PHE A 11 3.39 -7.20 2.03
C PHE A 11 4.62 -6.30 2.06
N SER A 12 5.25 -6.08 0.90
CA SER A 12 6.48 -5.28 0.81
C SER A 12 6.20 -3.79 0.98
N GLY A 13 7.09 -3.10 1.73
CA GLY A 13 7.08 -1.64 1.92
C GLY A 13 8.12 -0.91 1.07
N ASP A 14 8.62 -1.54 -0.01
CA ASP A 14 9.61 -0.94 -0.90
C ASP A 14 8.92 -0.11 -2.00
N LEU A 15 9.48 1.05 -2.36
CA LEU A 15 8.93 1.99 -3.33
C LEU A 15 8.66 1.34 -4.68
N ASP A 16 9.63 0.62 -5.24
CA ASP A 16 9.56 -0.01 -6.55
C ASP A 16 8.52 -1.15 -6.60
N LYS A 17 8.40 -1.93 -5.52
CA LYS A 17 7.37 -2.98 -5.40
C LYS A 17 5.99 -2.39 -5.19
N ALA A 18 5.86 -1.37 -4.33
CA ALA A 18 4.60 -0.66 -4.14
C ALA A 18 4.11 -0.05 -5.46
N MET A 19 4.99 0.59 -6.22
CA MET A 19 4.64 1.10 -7.55
C MET A 19 4.19 -0.02 -8.50
N ALA A 20 4.88 -1.17 -8.52
CA ALA A 20 4.46 -2.32 -9.31
C ALA A 20 3.06 -2.80 -8.92
N SER A 21 2.76 -2.92 -7.62
CA SER A 21 1.44 -3.31 -7.12
C SER A 21 0.33 -2.39 -7.61
N PHE A 22 0.51 -1.07 -7.51
CA PHE A 22 -0.51 -0.11 -7.97
C PHE A 22 -0.59 -0.01 -9.50
N ILE A 23 0.51 -0.16 -10.23
CA ILE A 23 0.47 -0.21 -11.70
C ILE A 23 -0.37 -1.41 -12.16
N ILE A 24 -0.18 -2.58 -11.54
CA ILE A 24 -0.96 -3.78 -11.85
C ILE A 24 -2.43 -3.57 -11.46
N ALA A 25 -2.69 -3.04 -10.26
CA ALA A 25 -4.06 -2.79 -9.78
C ALA A 25 -4.81 -1.82 -10.68
N ASN A 26 -4.22 -0.66 -11.00
CA ASN A 26 -4.82 0.34 -11.89
C ASN A 26 -5.03 -0.21 -13.30
N GLY A 27 -4.08 -1.00 -13.83
CA GLY A 27 -4.25 -1.68 -15.12
C GLY A 27 -5.43 -2.66 -15.12
N ALA A 28 -5.55 -3.47 -14.07
CA ALA A 28 -6.67 -4.38 -13.90
C ALA A 28 -8.01 -3.63 -13.76
N ALA A 29 -8.07 -2.60 -12.94
CA ALA A 29 -9.27 -1.77 -12.79
C ALA A 29 -9.65 -1.07 -14.11
N ALA A 30 -8.69 -0.62 -14.91
CA ALA A 30 -8.92 0.04 -16.20
C ALA A 30 -9.53 -0.92 -17.24
N MET A 31 -9.26 -2.22 -17.09
CA MET A 31 -9.88 -3.29 -17.89
C MET A 31 -11.27 -3.69 -17.39
N GLY A 32 -11.80 -3.02 -16.35
CA GLY A 32 -13.12 -3.30 -15.77
C GLY A 32 -13.13 -4.47 -14.79
N ASN A 33 -11.97 -4.88 -14.27
CA ASN A 33 -11.89 -5.90 -13.22
C ASN A 33 -12.21 -5.29 -11.85
N GLU A 34 -12.81 -6.07 -10.96
CA GLU A 34 -12.87 -5.76 -9.54
C GLU A 34 -11.51 -6.10 -8.91
N VAL A 35 -10.91 -5.16 -8.18
CA VAL A 35 -9.56 -5.32 -7.62
C VAL A 35 -9.57 -5.09 -6.13
N SER A 36 -9.05 -6.07 -5.38
CA SER A 36 -8.87 -6.00 -3.93
C SER A 36 -7.39 -6.08 -3.57
N MET A 37 -6.89 -5.05 -2.89
CA MET A 37 -5.50 -4.95 -2.42
C MET A 37 -5.45 -5.07 -0.90
N PHE A 38 -4.76 -6.08 -0.37
CA PHE A 38 -4.64 -6.33 1.06
C PHE A 38 -3.25 -5.94 1.57
N PHE A 39 -3.21 -4.87 2.34
CA PHE A 39 -1.99 -4.28 2.89
C PHE A 39 -1.70 -4.88 4.27
N THR A 40 -0.57 -5.54 4.38
CA THR A 40 -0.14 -6.20 5.62
C THR A 40 1.35 -5.95 5.87
N PHE A 41 1.78 -6.09 7.13
CA PHE A 41 3.16 -5.84 7.57
C PHE A 41 3.72 -4.53 6.98
N TRP A 42 4.84 -4.59 6.25
CA TRP A 42 5.53 -3.40 5.74
C TRP A 42 4.68 -2.61 4.74
N GLY A 43 3.79 -3.28 4.00
CA GLY A 43 2.86 -2.68 3.06
C GLY A 43 1.89 -1.70 3.72
N LEU A 44 1.55 -1.86 5.00
CA LEU A 44 0.71 -0.89 5.74
C LEU A 44 1.35 0.51 5.78
N ASN A 45 2.68 0.60 5.75
CA ASN A 45 3.36 1.89 5.77
C ASN A 45 3.11 2.72 4.51
N ILE A 46 2.74 2.08 3.41
CA ILE A 46 2.36 2.75 2.15
C ILE A 46 1.11 3.60 2.36
N LEU A 47 0.16 3.09 3.15
CA LEU A 47 -1.15 3.70 3.42
C LEU A 47 -1.12 4.77 4.52
N ARG A 48 0.03 5.02 5.16
CA ARG A 48 0.11 6.02 6.24
C ARG A 48 0.01 7.44 5.68
N LYS A 49 -0.76 8.30 6.35
CA LYS A 49 -0.77 9.75 6.10
C LYS A 49 0.64 10.31 6.31
N HIS A 50 1.01 11.30 5.51
CA HIS A 50 2.30 11.96 5.63
C HIS A 50 2.41 12.74 6.96
N GLU A 51 1.32 13.40 7.35
CA GLU A 51 1.23 14.19 8.57
C GLU A 51 1.22 13.29 9.80
N SER A 52 1.92 13.74 10.85
CA SER A 52 1.92 13.01 12.12
C SER A 52 0.66 13.30 12.91
N VAL A 53 -0.10 12.25 13.25
CA VAL A 53 -1.23 12.35 14.17
C VAL A 53 -0.74 12.13 15.60
N LYS A 54 -1.07 13.04 16.51
CA LYS A 54 -0.74 12.90 17.95
C LYS A 54 -1.73 11.93 18.58
N LEU A 55 -1.29 10.68 18.78
CA LEU A 55 -2.10 9.64 19.43
C LEU A 55 -1.46 9.21 20.75
N LYS A 56 -2.31 8.84 21.72
CA LYS A 56 -1.85 8.18 22.95
C LYS A 56 -1.58 6.71 22.63
N LYS A 57 -0.32 6.31 22.64
CA LYS A 57 0.14 4.95 22.36
C LYS A 57 1.04 4.44 23.48
N GLY A 58 1.20 3.13 23.59
CA GLY A 58 2.23 2.54 24.44
C GLY A 58 3.63 3.00 24.01
N PHE A 59 4.59 2.95 24.94
CA PHE A 59 5.97 3.39 24.67
C PHE A 59 6.60 2.65 23.47
N LEU A 60 6.47 1.32 23.42
CA LEU A 60 6.98 0.50 22.32
C LEU A 60 6.28 0.80 20.99
N GLU A 61 4.94 0.89 20.98
CA GLU A 61 4.16 1.24 19.78
C GLU A 61 4.56 2.60 19.21
N SER A 62 4.77 3.59 20.10
CA SER A 62 5.22 4.93 19.70
C SER A 62 6.60 4.90 19.04
N LEU A 63 7.53 4.11 19.61
CA LEU A 63 8.87 3.93 19.06
C LEU A 63 8.84 3.23 17.68
N PHE A 64 8.09 2.14 17.56
CA PHE A 64 7.89 1.44 16.28
C PHE A 64 7.29 2.38 15.23
N GLY A 65 6.23 3.12 15.57
CA GLY A 65 5.58 4.07 14.68
C GLY A 65 6.48 5.23 14.22
N TRP A 66 7.52 5.58 14.99
CA TRP A 66 8.52 6.57 14.61
C TRP A 66 9.60 6.02 13.68
N MET A 67 10.04 4.79 13.89
CA MET A 67 11.08 4.13 13.09
C MET A 67 10.61 3.77 11.68
N MET A 68 9.33 3.46 11.50
CA MET A 68 8.80 3.01 10.22
C MET A 68 8.50 4.17 9.24
N PRO A 69 8.64 3.96 7.92
CA PRO A 69 8.29 4.95 6.91
C PRO A 69 6.85 5.47 7.06
N ARG A 70 6.65 6.75 6.77
CA ARG A 70 5.34 7.41 6.80
C ARG A 70 4.90 7.74 5.39
N GLY A 71 4.08 6.86 4.84
CA GLY A 71 3.44 7.02 3.54
C GLY A 71 4.37 6.73 2.36
N ALA A 72 3.75 6.74 1.18
CA ALA A 72 4.35 6.49 -0.12
C ALA A 72 5.65 7.29 -0.40
N GLU A 73 5.77 8.51 0.13
CA GLU A 73 6.94 9.35 -0.14
C GLU A 73 8.21 8.93 0.59
N LYS A 74 8.09 8.23 1.73
CA LYS A 74 9.24 7.87 2.57
C LYS A 74 9.75 6.45 2.35
N LEU A 75 9.20 5.73 1.36
CA LEU A 75 9.63 4.38 1.03
C LEU A 75 11.01 4.39 0.36
N GLY A 76 11.86 3.44 0.74
CA GLY A 76 13.14 3.18 0.09
C GLY A 76 13.01 2.22 -1.08
N LEU A 77 14.06 2.06 -1.90
CA LEU A 77 14.10 1.01 -2.92
C LEU A 77 14.40 -0.37 -2.33
N SER A 78 13.83 -1.41 -2.94
CA SER A 78 14.09 -2.81 -2.57
C SER A 78 15.56 -3.20 -2.77
N LYS A 79 16.23 -2.56 -3.72
CA LYS A 79 17.65 -2.75 -4.05
C LYS A 79 18.30 -1.40 -4.35
N MET A 80 19.60 -1.29 -4.04
CA MET A 80 20.39 -0.08 -4.33
C MET A 80 19.83 1.20 -3.68
N ASN A 81 19.21 1.11 -2.50
CA ASN A 81 18.64 2.28 -1.83
C ASN A 81 19.71 3.28 -1.35
N PHE A 82 20.91 2.82 -0.98
CA PHE A 82 22.03 3.66 -0.50
C PHE A 82 21.60 4.74 0.52
N GLY A 83 20.83 4.34 1.53
CA GLY A 83 20.32 5.27 2.55
C GLY A 83 19.27 6.28 2.06
N GLY A 84 18.60 6.01 0.93
CA GLY A 84 17.56 6.85 0.33
C GLY A 84 17.99 7.57 -0.95
N MET A 85 19.29 7.60 -1.25
CA MET A 85 19.81 8.21 -2.49
C MET A 85 19.29 7.50 -3.74
N GLY A 86 19.16 6.16 -3.70
CA GLY A 86 18.60 5.38 -4.78
C GLY A 86 17.15 5.74 -5.06
N ALA A 87 16.32 5.84 -4.02
CA ALA A 87 14.91 6.22 -4.15
C ALA A 87 14.76 7.63 -4.75
N PHE A 88 15.58 8.59 -4.30
CA PHE A 88 15.57 9.93 -4.87
C PHE A 88 15.95 9.95 -6.37
N MET A 89 16.98 9.19 -6.75
CA MET A 89 17.41 9.08 -8.15
C MET A 89 16.31 8.44 -9.01
N MET A 90 15.72 7.33 -8.55
CA MET A 90 14.63 6.66 -9.25
C MET A 90 13.42 7.57 -9.45
N LYS A 91 12.96 8.25 -8.39
CA LYS A 91 11.87 9.24 -8.49
C LYS A 91 12.17 10.36 -9.50
N THR A 92 13.42 10.83 -9.53
CA THR A 92 13.85 11.86 -10.48
C THR A 92 13.83 11.37 -11.92
N VAL A 93 14.30 10.15 -12.19
CA VAL A 93 14.27 9.52 -13.51
C VAL A 93 12.83 9.27 -13.96
N MET A 94 11.98 8.76 -13.07
CA MET A 94 10.56 8.50 -13.34
C MET A 94 9.81 9.77 -13.71
N ARG A 95 10.00 10.86 -12.95
CA ARG A 95 9.40 12.17 -13.26
C ARG A 95 9.83 12.70 -14.63
N LYS A 96 11.11 12.55 -15.00
CA LYS A 96 11.60 12.93 -16.33
C LYS A 96 10.97 12.13 -17.47
N LYS A 97 10.52 10.90 -17.19
CA LYS A 97 9.83 10.03 -18.14
C LYS A 97 8.30 10.12 -18.06
N ASN A 98 7.77 11.08 -17.30
CA ASN A 98 6.33 11.25 -17.08
C ASN A 98 5.66 9.98 -16.51
N VAL A 99 6.38 9.23 -15.68
CA VAL A 99 5.79 8.11 -14.94
C VAL A 99 5.14 8.66 -13.68
N SER A 100 3.89 8.24 -13.43
CA SER A 100 3.13 8.64 -12.25
C SER A 100 3.88 8.32 -10.96
N THR A 101 3.77 9.21 -9.99
CA THR A 101 4.27 8.99 -8.62
C THR A 101 3.44 7.93 -7.90
N LEU A 102 3.97 7.36 -6.83
CA LEU A 102 3.21 6.40 -6.03
C LEU A 102 1.94 7.01 -5.43
N ASN A 103 1.95 8.29 -5.02
CA ASN A 103 0.76 8.99 -4.54
C ASN A 103 -0.31 9.14 -5.63
N GLU A 104 0.10 9.50 -6.86
CA GLU A 104 -0.82 9.58 -8.00
C GLU A 104 -1.42 8.20 -8.31
N LEU A 105 -0.61 7.14 -8.27
CA LEU A 105 -1.08 5.77 -8.48
C LEU A 105 -2.07 5.31 -7.41
N ILE A 106 -1.85 5.68 -6.14
CA ILE A 106 -2.80 5.41 -5.03
C ILE A 106 -4.11 6.17 -5.26
N ALA A 107 -4.04 7.45 -5.60
CA ALA A 107 -5.22 8.28 -5.85
C ALA A 107 -6.03 7.73 -7.03
N THR A 108 -5.38 7.37 -8.13
CA THR A 108 -6.04 6.73 -9.28
C THR A 108 -6.71 5.41 -8.87
N ALA A 109 -6.08 4.60 -8.03
CA ALA A 109 -6.69 3.36 -7.54
C ALA A 109 -7.98 3.64 -6.73
N GLN A 110 -7.96 4.66 -5.88
CA GLN A 110 -9.15 5.10 -5.12
C GLN A 110 -10.27 5.59 -6.05
N GLU A 111 -9.93 6.44 -7.03
CA GLU A 111 -10.88 6.96 -8.01
C GLU A 111 -11.53 5.86 -8.84
N MET A 112 -10.78 4.80 -9.14
CA MET A 112 -11.25 3.63 -9.88
C MET A 112 -12.01 2.60 -9.02
N GLY A 113 -12.17 2.86 -7.72
CA GLY A 113 -12.88 1.96 -6.81
C GLY A 113 -12.11 0.69 -6.44
N VAL A 114 -10.77 0.71 -6.53
CA VAL A 114 -9.94 -0.40 -6.02
C VAL A 114 -10.14 -0.51 -4.51
N LYS A 115 -10.54 -1.71 -4.06
CA LYS A 115 -10.80 -2.02 -2.66
C LYS A 115 -9.47 -2.17 -1.92
N MET A 116 -9.08 -1.17 -1.13
CA MET A 116 -7.86 -1.21 -0.33
C MET A 116 -8.17 -1.62 1.11
N ILE A 117 -7.66 -2.78 1.51
CA ILE A 117 -7.92 -3.42 2.80
C ILE A 117 -6.67 -3.35 3.67
N ALA A 118 -6.75 -2.69 4.82
CA ALA A 118 -5.71 -2.67 5.84
C ALA A 118 -5.87 -3.86 6.81
N CYS A 119 -4.80 -4.65 6.98
CA CYS A 119 -4.80 -5.80 7.87
C CYS A 119 -4.82 -5.37 9.34
N THR A 120 -5.95 -5.59 10.03
CA THR A 120 -6.13 -5.21 11.45
C THR A 120 -5.11 -5.86 12.38
N MET A 121 -4.82 -7.15 12.18
CA MET A 121 -3.79 -7.86 12.95
C MET A 121 -2.40 -7.23 12.79
N ALA A 122 -2.02 -6.84 11.56
CA ALA A 122 -0.73 -6.20 11.33
C ALA A 122 -0.71 -4.77 11.90
N MET A 123 -1.83 -4.04 11.86
CA MET A 123 -1.97 -2.74 12.50
C MET A 123 -1.72 -2.83 14.01
N ASP A 124 -2.33 -3.82 14.68
CA ASP A 124 -2.14 -4.04 16.11
C ASP A 124 -0.68 -4.35 16.46
N VAL A 125 -0.05 -5.26 15.72
CA VAL A 125 1.37 -5.63 15.92
C VAL A 125 2.31 -4.43 15.73
N MET A 126 2.01 -3.58 14.76
CA MET A 126 2.85 -2.43 14.41
C MET A 126 2.47 -1.14 15.15
N GLY A 127 1.43 -1.20 15.99
CA GLY A 127 0.92 -0.04 16.74
C GLY A 127 0.41 1.08 15.85
N ILE A 128 -0.12 0.76 14.66
CA ILE A 128 -0.71 1.71 13.70
C ILE A 128 -2.21 1.83 13.99
N LYS A 129 -2.73 3.06 14.03
CA LYS A 129 -4.16 3.32 14.24
C LYS A 129 -4.80 3.83 12.97
N GLU A 130 -6.12 3.66 12.85
CA GLU A 130 -6.90 4.05 11.66
C GLU A 130 -6.72 5.53 11.31
N GLU A 131 -6.60 6.40 12.31
CA GLU A 131 -6.44 7.85 12.12
C GLU A 131 -5.12 8.23 11.43
N GLU A 132 -4.12 7.34 11.47
CA GLU A 132 -2.83 7.52 10.80
C GLU A 132 -2.82 7.03 9.36
N LEU A 133 -3.89 6.37 8.88
CA LEU A 133 -3.98 5.81 7.54
C LEU A 133 -4.85 6.69 6.65
N ILE A 134 -4.55 6.75 5.34
CA ILE A 134 -5.35 7.50 4.36
C ILE A 134 -6.82 7.10 4.40
N ASP A 135 -7.70 7.99 3.97
CA ASP A 135 -9.14 7.74 4.03
C ASP A 135 -9.58 6.77 2.91
N GLY A 136 -10.78 6.18 3.02
CA GLY A 136 -11.32 5.26 2.01
C GLY A 136 -10.75 3.84 2.05
N LEU A 137 -10.25 3.42 3.21
CA LEU A 137 -9.77 2.05 3.44
C LEU A 137 -10.84 1.19 4.10
N GLU A 138 -10.79 -0.11 3.83
CA GLU A 138 -11.47 -1.12 4.65
C GLU A 138 -10.49 -1.73 5.66
N TYR A 139 -11.02 -2.15 6.81
CA TYR A 139 -10.23 -2.74 7.88
C TYR A 139 -10.69 -4.17 8.11
N ALA A 140 -9.84 -5.15 7.81
CA ALA A 140 -10.20 -6.55 7.91
C ALA A 140 -9.03 -7.48 8.24
N GLY A 141 -9.36 -8.68 8.68
CA GLY A 141 -8.41 -9.76 8.92
C GLY A 141 -8.15 -10.62 7.69
N VAL A 142 -7.28 -11.62 7.85
CA VAL A 142 -6.90 -12.55 6.76
C VAL A 142 -8.08 -13.35 6.21
N ILE A 143 -9.12 -13.62 7.01
CA ILE A 143 -10.31 -14.38 6.57
C ILE A 143 -11.07 -13.63 5.48
N THR A 144 -11.27 -12.32 5.65
CA THR A 144 -11.91 -11.48 4.63
C THR A 144 -11.09 -11.48 3.35
N TYR A 145 -9.76 -11.39 3.46
CA TYR A 145 -8.89 -11.48 2.28
C TYR A 145 -9.02 -12.81 1.56
N LEU A 146 -9.03 -13.93 2.29
CA LEU A 146 -9.17 -15.25 1.68
C LEU A 146 -10.51 -15.40 0.94
N GLY A 147 -11.60 -14.84 1.49
CA GLY A 147 -12.89 -14.79 0.78
C GLY A 147 -12.83 -14.01 -0.54
N GLU A 148 -12.14 -12.87 -0.58
CA GLU A 148 -11.91 -12.13 -1.82
C GLU A 148 -11.05 -12.93 -2.81
N ALA A 149 -10.04 -13.64 -2.30
CA ALA A 149 -9.10 -14.41 -3.13
C ALA A 149 -9.72 -15.69 -3.70
N ASP A 150 -10.64 -16.35 -2.99
CA ASP A 150 -11.34 -17.55 -3.45
C ASP A 150 -12.22 -17.27 -4.68
N GLU A 151 -12.76 -16.05 -4.81
CA GLU A 151 -13.55 -15.61 -5.96
C GLU A 151 -12.69 -14.98 -7.07
N ALA A 152 -11.40 -14.77 -6.83
CA ALA A 152 -10.48 -14.15 -7.78
C ALA A 152 -9.81 -15.17 -8.70
N ASN A 153 -9.68 -14.83 -9.98
CA ASN A 153 -8.96 -15.67 -10.95
C ASN A 153 -7.46 -15.33 -11.03
N VAL A 154 -7.01 -14.29 -10.34
CA VAL A 154 -5.60 -13.94 -10.16
C VAL A 154 -5.38 -13.49 -8.73
N ASN A 155 -4.37 -14.07 -8.08
CA ASN A 155 -3.91 -13.72 -6.73
C ASN A 155 -2.39 -13.53 -6.76
N LEU A 156 -1.90 -12.36 -6.33
CA LEU A 156 -0.49 -12.00 -6.31
C LEU A 156 -0.03 -11.67 -4.89
N PHE A 157 1.22 -12.01 -4.55
CA PHE A 157 1.88 -11.61 -3.31
C PHE A 157 3.11 -10.76 -3.64
N ILE A 158 3.13 -9.51 -3.20
CA ILE A 158 4.15 -8.50 -3.54
C ILE A 158 4.77 -7.88 -2.30
#